data_AF-A0A1C3WTE3-F1
#
_entry.id   AF-A0A1C3WTE3-F1
#
_cell.length_a   1.000
_cell.length_b   1.000
_cell.length_c   1.000
_cell.angle_alpha   90.00
_cell.angle_beta   90.00
_cell.angle_gamma   90.00
#
_symmetry.space_group_name_H-M   'P 1'
#
loop_
_entity.id
_entity.type
_entity.pdbx_description
1 polymer ?
#
loop_
_entity_poly.entity_id
_entity_poly.type
_entity_poly.pdbx_seq_one_letter_code
_entity_poly.pdbx_strand_id
1 'polypeptide(L)'
;MVAYRFYPRADAAQDRIWRDTSDTWGEAQADTYIRGLHTHLQRLCENRLVWRRLPQKLAVPSDIKQKAFFSRYEHHYVFFRELENGDLGIMSILHGKMDLPVRLTEDLHALLSKDESGDQS
;
A
#
# COMPACT_ATOMS: atom_id res chain seq x y z
N MET A 1 1.41 20.42 -3.46
CA MET A 1 0.38 19.36 -3.29
C MET A 1 1.14 18.05 -3.23
N VAL A 2 1.07 17.33 -2.11
CA VAL A 2 1.70 16.01 -2.00
C VAL A 2 0.76 15.02 -2.68
N ALA A 3 1.24 14.36 -3.73
CA ALA A 3 0.50 13.33 -4.43
C ALA A 3 0.89 11.95 -3.88
N TYR A 4 0.08 10.94 -4.20
CA TYR A 4 0.46 9.55 -3.99
C TYR A 4 0.48 8.81 -5.33
N ARG A 5 1.34 7.79 -5.41
CA ARG A 5 1.51 6.94 -6.59
C ARG A 5 1.45 5.49 -6.15
N PHE A 6 0.79 4.66 -6.94
CA PHE A 6 0.72 3.23 -6.67
C PHE A 6 1.86 2.51 -7.38
N TYR A 7 2.50 1.60 -6.67
CA TYR A 7 3.28 0.55 -7.32
C TYR A 7 2.33 -0.44 -8.00
N PRO A 8 2.78 -1.16 -9.06
CA PRO A 8 1.91 -2.06 -9.83
C PRO A 8 1.16 -3.10 -8.98
N ARG A 9 1.74 -3.56 -7.88
CA ARG A 9 1.07 -4.50 -6.96
C ARG A 9 -0.05 -3.87 -6.15
N ALA A 10 0.16 -2.64 -5.67
CA ALA A 10 -0.86 -1.89 -4.96
C ALA A 10 -2.00 -1.50 -5.89
N ASP A 11 -1.68 -1.11 -7.12
CA ASP A 11 -2.67 -0.77 -8.15
C ASP A 11 -3.56 -1.98 -8.48
N ALA A 12 -2.95 -3.14 -8.80
CA ALA A 12 -3.67 -4.38 -9.02
C ALA A 12 -4.45 -4.87 -7.78
N ALA A 13 -4.08 -4.42 -6.57
CA ALA A 13 -4.86 -4.70 -5.37
C ALA A 13 -6.15 -3.89 -5.33
N GLN A 14 -6.18 -2.65 -5.85
CA GLN A 14 -7.41 -1.86 -5.98
C GLN A 14 -8.43 -2.58 -6.85
N ASP A 15 -7.99 -3.10 -8.01
CA ASP A 15 -8.85 -3.86 -8.92
C ASP A 15 -9.42 -5.13 -8.28
N ARG A 16 -8.62 -5.81 -7.44
CA ARG A 16 -9.11 -6.98 -6.69
C ARG A 16 -10.12 -6.57 -5.63
N ILE A 17 -9.80 -5.55 -4.84
CA ILE A 17 -10.70 -5.02 -3.81
C ILE A 17 -12.04 -4.60 -4.41
N TRP A 18 -12.03 -3.87 -5.54
CA TRP A 18 -13.25 -3.44 -6.21
C TRP A 18 -14.05 -4.65 -6.69
N ARG A 19 -13.42 -5.62 -7.37
CA ARG A 19 -14.11 -6.83 -7.86
C ARG A 19 -14.70 -7.67 -6.74
N ASP A 20 -13.91 -7.96 -5.71
CA ASP A 20 -14.36 -8.77 -4.57
C ASP A 20 -15.51 -8.07 -3.82
N THR A 21 -15.42 -6.74 -3.67
CA THR A 21 -16.47 -5.94 -3.02
C THR A 21 -17.73 -5.87 -3.88
N SER A 22 -17.58 -5.73 -5.20
CA SER A 22 -18.70 -5.67 -6.14
C SER A 22 -19.42 -7.00 -6.22
N ASP A 23 -18.69 -8.12 -6.26
CA ASP A 23 -19.27 -9.47 -6.30
C ASP A 23 -20.08 -9.76 -5.02
N THR A 24 -19.58 -9.31 -3.86
CA THR A 24 -20.20 -9.60 -2.55
C THR A 24 -21.33 -8.63 -2.20
N TRP A 25 -21.18 -7.34 -2.51
CA TRP A 25 -22.07 -6.26 -2.01
C TRP A 25 -22.58 -5.30 -3.09
N GLY A 26 -22.19 -5.50 -4.36
CA GLY A 26 -22.61 -4.68 -5.50
C GLY A 26 -21.67 -3.50 -5.81
N GLU A 27 -21.75 -3.02 -7.05
CA GLU A 27 -20.86 -1.99 -7.62
C GLU A 27 -20.88 -0.68 -6.81
N ALA A 28 -22.06 -0.23 -6.35
CA ALA A 28 -22.18 1.00 -5.57
C ALA A 28 -21.35 0.96 -4.27
N GLN A 29 -21.26 -0.22 -3.65
CA GLN A 29 -20.45 -0.42 -2.45
C GLN A 29 -18.96 -0.45 -2.80
N ALA A 30 -18.59 -1.09 -3.92
CA ALA A 30 -17.21 -1.12 -4.40
C ALA A 30 -16.68 0.28 -4.73
N ASP A 31 -17.48 1.10 -5.41
CA ASP A 31 -17.15 2.49 -5.73
C ASP A 31 -16.99 3.34 -4.47
N THR A 32 -17.91 3.20 -3.52
CA THR A 32 -17.85 3.91 -2.24
C THR A 32 -16.58 3.53 -1.47
N TYR A 33 -16.22 2.24 -1.49
CA TYR A 33 -15.04 1.72 -0.82
C TYR A 33 -13.74 2.27 -1.42
N ILE A 34 -13.59 2.23 -2.75
CA ILE A 34 -12.40 2.75 -3.43
C ILE A 34 -12.30 4.27 -3.25
N ARG A 35 -13.40 5.03 -3.38
CA ARG A 35 -13.39 6.48 -3.13
C ARG A 35 -12.95 6.82 -1.70
N GLY A 36 -13.43 6.05 -0.72
CA GLY A 36 -13.03 6.18 0.67
C GLY A 36 -11.56 5.85 0.91
N LEU A 37 -11.04 4.81 0.25
CA LEU A 37 -9.61 4.48 0.25
C LEU A 37 -8.77 5.65 -0.27
N HIS A 38 -9.12 6.23 -1.43
CA HIS A 38 -8.41 7.39 -1.98
C HIS A 38 -8.48 8.62 -1.07
N THR A 39 -9.63 8.87 -0.44
CA THR A 39 -9.79 9.95 0.55
C THR A 39 -8.86 9.72 1.76
N HIS A 40 -8.71 8.48 2.20
CA HIS A 40 -7.77 8.12 3.27
C HIS A 40 -6.32 8.36 2.85
N LEU A 41 -5.94 8.00 1.62
CA LEU A 41 -4.58 8.27 1.10
C LEU A 41 -4.27 9.77 1.04
N GLN A 42 -5.23 10.60 0.64
CA GLN A 42 -5.08 12.05 0.68
C GLN A 42 -4.79 12.57 2.10
N ARG A 43 -5.48 12.05 3.11
CA ARG A 43 -5.21 12.41 4.52
C ARG A 43 -3.81 11.99 4.97
N LEU A 44 -3.29 10.86 4.47
CA LEU A 44 -1.92 10.44 4.76
C LEU A 44 -0.89 11.40 4.16
N CYS A 45 -1.16 11.96 2.98
CA CYS A 45 -0.32 12.99 2.37
C CYS A 45 -0.30 14.30 3.19
N GLU A 46 -1.44 14.66 3.79
CA GLU A 46 -1.60 15.90 4.56
C GLU A 46 -1.06 15.79 6.00
N ASN A 47 -1.14 14.61 6.61
CA ASN A 47 -0.81 14.43 8.01
C ASN A 47 0.15 13.25 8.23
N ARG A 48 1.42 13.58 8.49
CA ARG A 48 2.46 12.59 8.80
C ARG A 48 2.36 11.98 10.19
N LEU A 49 1.62 12.62 11.11
CA LEU A 49 1.49 12.14 12.50
C LEU A 49 0.67 10.86 12.61
N VAL A 50 -0.13 10.52 11.60
CA VAL A 50 -0.94 9.30 11.59
C VAL A 50 -0.19 8.09 11.03
N TRP A 51 1.06 8.26 10.58
CA TRP A 51 1.87 7.17 10.01
C TRP A 51 2.37 6.23 11.10
N ARG A 52 2.24 4.92 10.88
CA ARG A 52 2.76 3.90 11.80
C ARG A 52 3.95 3.19 11.19
N ARG A 53 5.02 3.01 11.96
CA ARG A 53 6.20 2.23 11.51
C ARG A 53 5.88 0.75 11.45
N LEU A 54 6.49 0.04 10.51
CA LEU A 54 6.37 -1.42 10.40
C LEU A 54 6.83 -2.14 11.69
N PRO A 55 6.19 -3.29 12.03
CA PRO A 55 6.66 -4.12 13.13
C PRO A 55 8.10 -4.62 12.89
N GLN A 56 8.95 -4.59 13.91
CA GLN A 56 10.36 -5.02 13.78
C GLN A 56 10.53 -6.48 13.34
N LYS A 57 9.55 -7.34 13.69
CA LYS A 57 9.55 -8.79 13.40
C LYS A 57 9.35 -9.14 11.92
N LEU A 58 9.04 -8.17 11.06
CA LEU A 58 8.84 -8.44 9.64
C LEU A 58 10.17 -8.79 8.95
N ALA A 59 10.24 -9.83 8.13
CA ALA A 59 11.50 -10.23 7.46
C ALA A 59 11.75 -9.40 6.18
N VAL A 60 11.98 -8.10 6.33
CA VAL A 60 12.19 -7.19 5.18
C VAL A 60 13.50 -6.41 5.33
N PRO A 61 14.14 -6.00 4.22
CA PRO A 61 15.43 -5.30 4.27
C PRO A 61 15.39 -4.06 5.14
N SER A 62 16.47 -3.83 5.88
CA SER A 62 16.57 -2.74 6.87
C SER A 62 16.33 -1.36 6.26
N ASP A 63 16.76 -1.12 5.01
CA ASP A 63 16.54 0.14 4.29
C ASP A 63 15.05 0.40 4.01
N ILE A 64 14.31 -0.62 3.60
CA ILE A 64 12.85 -0.55 3.41
C ILE A 64 12.18 -0.33 4.77
N LYS A 65 12.58 -1.09 5.78
CA LYS A 65 12.00 -1.04 7.14
C LYS A 65 12.06 0.35 7.77
N GLN A 66 13.15 1.08 7.53
CA GLN A 66 13.37 2.41 8.10
C GLN A 66 12.52 3.50 7.44
N LYS A 67 12.14 3.30 6.17
CA LYS A 67 11.41 4.30 5.36
C LYS A 67 9.98 3.89 5.02
N ALA A 68 9.54 2.71 5.44
CA ALA A 68 8.20 2.19 5.18
C ALA A 68 7.28 2.31 6.41
N PHE A 69 6.06 2.72 6.11
CA PHE A 69 4.99 2.99 7.05
C PHE A 69 3.75 2.21 6.63
N PHE A 70 2.80 2.13 7.55
CA PHE A 70 1.50 1.57 7.27
C PHE A 70 0.37 2.39 7.90
N SER A 71 -0.81 2.23 7.33
CA SER A 71 -2.06 2.73 7.88
C SER A 71 -3.17 1.71 7.64
N ARG A 72 -4.20 1.72 8.48
CA ARG A 72 -5.37 0.85 8.33
C ARG A 72 -6.54 1.69 7.84
N TYR A 73 -7.16 1.23 6.75
CA TYR A 73 -8.42 1.73 6.24
C TYR A 73 -9.43 0.59 6.26
N GLU A 74 -10.45 0.68 7.12
CA GLU A 74 -11.42 -0.39 7.33
C GLU A 74 -10.73 -1.75 7.57
N HIS A 75 -10.95 -2.72 6.67
CA HIS A 75 -10.37 -4.05 6.70
C HIS A 75 -9.03 -4.16 5.96
N HIS A 76 -8.53 -3.11 5.30
CA HIS A 76 -7.29 -3.15 4.53
C HIS A 76 -6.15 -2.39 5.24
N TYR A 77 -4.95 -2.96 5.13
CA TYR A 77 -3.70 -2.32 5.52
C TYR A 77 -3.01 -1.79 4.27
N VAL A 78 -2.74 -0.49 4.28
CA VAL A 78 -2.00 0.21 3.23
C VAL A 78 -0.57 0.37 3.70
N PHE A 79 0.37 -0.15 2.92
CA PHE A 79 1.81 -0.01 3.13
C PHE A 79 2.38 0.99 2.14
N PHE A 80 3.13 1.96 2.65
CA PHE A 80 3.63 3.07 1.84
C PHE A 80 4.98 3.56 2.34
N ARG A 81 5.69 4.27 1.47
CA ARG A 81 6.92 4.99 1.80
C ARG A 81 6.87 6.40 1.27
N GLU A 82 7.63 7.29 1.87
CA GLU A 82 7.89 8.60 1.28
C GLU A 82 8.92 8.46 0.15
N LEU A 83 8.61 9.07 -1.00
CA LEU A 83 9.49 9.17 -2.15
C LEU A 83 10.39 10.41 -2.02
N GLU A 84 11.48 10.46 -2.79
CA GLU A 84 12.46 11.56 -2.71
C GLU A 84 11.86 12.95 -3.03
N ASN A 85 10.81 12.98 -3.85
CA ASN A 85 10.08 14.20 -4.19
C ASN A 85 9.02 14.59 -3.15
N GLY A 86 8.91 13.86 -2.04
CA GLY A 86 7.94 14.09 -0.97
C GLY A 86 6.55 13.46 -1.21
N ASP A 87 6.33 12.81 -2.35
CA ASP A 87 5.10 12.05 -2.64
C ASP A 87 5.06 10.74 -1.85
N LEU A 88 3.87 10.17 -1.69
CA LEU A 88 3.70 8.84 -1.10
C LEU A 88 3.73 7.75 -2.17
N GLY A 89 4.66 6.81 -2.05
CA GLY A 89 4.68 5.57 -2.84
C GLY A 89 3.89 4.49 -2.13
N ILE A 90 2.70 4.16 -2.61
CA ILE A 90 1.85 3.08 -2.07
C ILE A 90 2.36 1.75 -2.60
N MET A 91 3.02 0.98 -1.73
CA MET A 91 3.76 -0.22 -2.08
C MET A 91 2.85 -1.44 -2.18
N SER A 92 1.94 -1.60 -1.22
CA SER A 92 1.01 -2.73 -1.15
C SER A 92 -0.25 -2.39 -0.37
N ILE A 93 -1.35 -3.06 -0.70
CA ILE A 93 -2.64 -2.98 -0.01
C ILE A 93 -3.09 -4.41 0.29
N LEU A 94 -3.19 -4.77 1.56
CA LEU A 94 -3.48 -6.14 2.00
C LEU A 94 -4.73 -6.19 2.87
N HIS A 95 -5.53 -7.25 2.70
CA HIS A 95 -6.69 -7.48 3.55
C HIS A 95 -6.24 -7.95 4.94
N GLY A 96 -6.81 -7.38 6.00
CA GLY A 96 -6.40 -7.59 7.40
C GLY A 96 -6.73 -8.96 7.98
N LYS A 97 -7.41 -9.81 7.20
CA LYS A 97 -7.65 -11.24 7.50
C LYS A 97 -6.58 -12.16 6.90
N MET A 98 -5.70 -11.64 6.03
CA MET A 98 -4.59 -12.41 5.47
C MET A 98 -3.42 -12.47 6.45
N ASP A 99 -2.53 -13.45 6.25
CA ASP A 99 -1.21 -13.50 6.91
C ASP A 99 -0.32 -12.32 6.48
N LEU A 100 -0.60 -11.17 7.08
CA LEU A 100 0.06 -9.89 6.81
C LEU A 100 1.59 -9.99 6.80
N PRO A 101 2.28 -10.69 7.74
CA PRO A 101 3.73 -10.77 7.72
C PRO A 101 4.29 -11.51 6.50
N VAL A 102 3.66 -12.63 6.13
CA VAL A 102 4.09 -13.44 4.98
C VAL A 102 3.86 -12.66 3.69
N ARG A 103 2.64 -12.15 3.50
CA ARG A 103 2.26 -11.51 2.25
C ARG A 103 2.99 -10.20 2.00
N LEU A 104 3.22 -9.41 3.06
CA LEU A 104 3.98 -8.18 2.94
C LEU A 104 5.45 -8.46 2.61
N THR A 105 6.03 -9.54 3.14
CA THR A 105 7.40 -9.95 2.79
C THR A 105 7.48 -10.34 1.32
N GLU A 106 6.52 -11.12 0.81
CA GLU A 106 6.45 -11.49 -0.62
C GLU A 106 6.30 -10.27 -1.54
N ASP A 107 5.41 -9.33 -1.20
CA ASP A 107 5.19 -8.12 -1.98
C ASP A 107 6.43 -7.23 -2.01
N LEU A 108 7.10 -7.07 -0.87
CA LEU A 108 8.32 -6.27 -0.79
C LEU A 108 9.48 -6.93 -1.53
N HIS A 109 9.62 -8.24 -1.47
CA HIS A 109 10.63 -8.96 -2.26
C HIS A 109 10.39 -8.74 -3.76
N ALA A 110 9.14 -8.87 -4.23
CA ALA A 110 8.81 -8.65 -5.63
C ALA A 110 9.04 -7.20 -6.11
N LEU A 111 8.91 -6.23 -5.22
CA LEU A 111 9.25 -4.83 -5.51
C LEU A 111 10.76 -4.65 -5.66
N LEU A 112 11.55 -5.26 -4.78
CA LEU A 112 13.03 -5.18 -4.81
C LEU A 112 13.62 -5.88 -6.04
N SER A 113 13.07 -7.02 -6.45
CA SER A 113 13.53 -7.74 -7.64
C SER A 113 13.33 -6.94 -8.94
N LYS A 114 12.42 -5.94 -8.96
CA LYS A 114 12.19 -5.08 -10.12
C LYS A 114 13.06 -3.83 -10.14
N ASP A 115 13.49 -3.33 -8.99
CA ASP A 115 14.35 -2.15 -8.88
C ASP A 115 15.77 -2.45 -9.43
N GLU A 116 16.25 -3.69 -9.29
CA GLU A 116 17.53 -4.15 -9.85
C GLU A 116 17.53 -4.35 -11.38
N SER A 117 16.35 -4.29 -12.02
CA SER A 117 16.22 -4.45 -13.48
C SER A 117 16.12 -3.10 -14.22
N GLY A 118 16.18 -1.97 -13.50
CA GLY A 118 15.95 -0.62 -14.04
C GLY A 118 17.20 0.14 -14.49
N ASP A 119 18.40 -0.42 -14.32
CA ASP A 119 19.67 0.21 -14.73
C ASP A 119 20.44 -0.67 -15.73
N GLN A 120 19.78 -1.11 -16.80
CA GLN A 120 20.45 -1.54 -18.03
C GLN A 120 19.62 -1.18 -19.25
N SER A 121 19.82 0.03 -19.77
CA SER A 121 20.00 0.38 -21.21
C SER A 121 19.64 1.83 -21.48
#